data_AF-A0A956Y4Y4-F1
#
_entry.id   AF-A0A956Y4Y4-F1
#
_cell.length_a   1.000
_cell.length_b   1.000
_cell.length_c   1.000
_cell.angle_alpha   90.00
_cell.angle_beta   90.00
_cell.angle_gamma   90.00
#
_symmetry.space_group_name_H-M   'P 1'
#
loop_
_entity.id
_entity.type
_entity.pdbx_description
1 polymer ?
#
loop_
_entity_poly.entity_id
_entity_poly.type
_entity_poly.pdbx_seq_one_letter_code
_entity_poly.pdbx_strand_id
1 'polypeptide(L)' 'TVIAVRRSSELVVSPTASFRIEEDDILVVLGKIDDAERLNR' A
#
# COMPACT_ATOMS: atom_id res chain seq x y z
N THR A 1 -3.62 -3.47 -7.39
CA THR A 1 -2.89 -2.21 -7.63
C THR A 1 -2.82 -1.40 -6.36
N VAL A 2 -1.64 -0.88 -6.00
CA VAL A 2 -1.52 0.04 -4.85
C VAL A 2 -2.11 1.39 -5.25
N ILE A 3 -3.07 1.86 -4.47
CA ILE A 3 -3.71 3.16 -4.69
C ILE A 3 -3.10 4.21 -3.78
N ALA A 4 -2.73 3.85 -2.55
CA ALA A 4 -2.14 4.79 -1.61
C ALA A 4 -1.28 4.09 -0.53
N VAL A 5 -0.42 4.88 0.10
CA VAL A 5 0.30 4.52 1.32
C VAL A 5 -0.03 5.57 2.37
N ARG A 6 -0.46 5.14 3.56
CA ARG A 6 -0.59 6.03 4.73
C ARG A 6 0.61 5.85 5.64
N ARG A 7 1.37 6.92 5.85
CA ARG A 7 2.50 6.97 6.78
C ARG A 7 2.15 7.92 7.91
N SER A 8 1.99 7.40 9.11
CA SER A 8 1.53 8.20 10.26
C SER A 8 0.22 8.95 9.93
N SER A 9 0.25 10.30 9.83
CA SER A 9 -0.87 11.16 9.46
C SER A 9 -0.91 11.57 7.98
N GLU A 10 0.11 11.21 7.20
CA GLU A 10 0.20 11.57 5.78
C GLU A 10 -0.37 10.48 4.87
N LEU A 11 -1.07 10.90 3.82
CA LEU A 11 -1.61 10.01 2.79
C LEU A 11 -0.93 10.31 1.46
N VAL A 12 -0.14 9.35 0.98
CA VAL A 12 0.52 9.41 -0.32
C VAL A 12 -0.32 8.63 -1.33
N VAL A 13 -0.97 9.34 -2.24
CA VAL A 13 -1.81 8.75 -3.29
C VAL A 13 -0.98 8.48 -4.54
N SER A 14 -1.21 7.33 -5.18
CA SER A 14 -0.50 6.87 -6.38
C SER A 14 1.03 6.95 -6.24
N PRO A 15 1.62 6.24 -5.26
CA PRO A 15 3.06 6.26 -5.05
C PRO A 15 3.80 5.82 -6.32
N THR A 16 4.91 6.49 -6.61
CA THR A 16 5.79 6.10 -7.72
C THR A 16 6.37 4.70 -7.51
N ALA A 17 6.80 4.03 -8.59
CA ALA A 17 7.40 2.70 -8.49
C ALA A 17 8.69 2.65 -7.65
N SER A 18 9.36 3.78 -7.46
CA SER A 18 10.55 3.93 -6.61
C SER A 18 10.24 4.20 -5.14
N PHE A 19 8.97 4.33 -4.76
CA PHE A 19 8.56 4.59 -3.39
C PHE A 19 8.96 3.42 -2.48
N ARG A 20 9.61 3.72 -1.36
CA ARG A 20 10.03 2.72 -0.36
C ARG A 20 9.04 2.70 0.79
N ILE A 21 8.45 1.52 1.00
CA ILE A 21 7.55 1.23 2.11
C ILE A 21 8.40 0.94 3.37
N GLU A 22 7.93 1.40 4.52
CA GLU A 22 8.55 1.22 5.83
C GLU A 22 7.66 0.39 6.78
N GLU A 23 8.21 -0.14 7.88
CA GLU A 23 7.54 -1.12 8.77
C GLU A 23 6.22 -0.61 9.39
N ASP A 24 5.98 0.70 9.45
CA ASP A 24 4.77 1.30 10.03
C ASP A 24 3.80 1.87 8.98
N ASP A 25 4.07 1.62 7.69
CA ASP A 25 3.21 2.07 6.62
C ASP A 25 1.96 1.20 6.49
N ILE A 26 0.82 1.85 6.25
CA ILE A 26 -0.41 1.16 5.88
C ILE A 26 -0.58 1.24 4.37
N LEU A 27 -0.55 0.07 3.73
CA LEU A 27 -0.74 -0.06 2.30
C LEU A 27 -2.23 -0.16 1.95
N VAL A 28 -2.69 0.69 1.05
CA VAL A 28 -4.06 0.65 0.52
C VAL A 28 -4.02 0.13 -0.91
N VAL A 29 -4.55 -1.06 -1.11
CA VAL A 29 -4.62 -1.72 -2.42
C VAL A 29 -6.07 -1.86 -2.89
N LEU A 30 -6.28 -1.69 -4.19
CA LEU A 30 -7.53 -2.07 -4.85
C LEU A 30 -7.27 -3.29 -5.71
N GLY A 31 -8.08 -4.32 -5.51
CA GLY A 31 -7.98 -5.61 -6.18
C GLY A 31 -9.06 -6.56 -5.67
N LYS A 32 -9.06 -7.79 -6.17
CA LYS A 32 -9.89 -8.86 -5.61
C LYS A 32 -9.33 -9.26 -4.24
N ILE A 33 -10.20 -9.66 -3.33
CA ILE A 33 -9.80 -10.02 -1.96
C ILE A 33 -8.78 -11.18 -1.96
N ASP A 34 -8.92 -12.13 -2.88
CA ASP A 34 -8.00 -13.26 -3.08
C ASP A 34 -6.56 -12.82 -3.42
N ASP A 35 -6.40 -11.69 -4.11
CA ASP A 35 -5.09 -11.12 -4.44
C ASP A 35 -4.47 -10.36 -3.25
N ALA A 36 -5.32 -9.80 -2.37
CA ALA A 36 -4.87 -9.10 -1.16
C ALA A 36 -4.36 -10.08 -0.08
N GLU A 37 -4.96 -11.27 0.04
CA GLU A 37 -4.52 -12.29 1.00
C GLU A 37 -3.12 -12.85 0.69
N ARG A 38 -2.74 -12.93 -0.59
CA ARG A 38 -1.40 -13.36 -1.01
C ARG A 38 -0.30 -12.37 -0.64
N LEU A 39 -0.65 -11.08 -0.53
CA LEU A 39 0.29 -10.01 -0.18
C LEU A 39 0.64 -9.99 1.31
N ASN A 40 -0.16 -10.66 2.14
CA ASN A 40 -0.01 -10.70 3.59
C ASN A 40 0.78 -11.94 4.09
N ARG A 41 1.37 -12.72 3.18
CA ARG A 41 2.21 -13.90 3.49
C ARG A 41 3.69 -13.64 3.18
#